data_AF-A0A527ZWE0-F1
#
_entry.id   AF-A0A527ZWE0-F1
#
_cell.length_a   1.000
_cell.length_b   1.000
_cell.length_c   1.000
_cell.angle_alpha   90.00
_cell.angle_beta   90.00
_cell.angle_gamma   90.00
#
_symmetry.space_group_name_H-M   'P 1'
#
loop_
_entity.id
_entity.type
_entity.pdbx_description
1 polymer ?
#
loop_
_entity_poly.entity_id
_entity_poly.type
_entity_poly.pdbx_seq_one_letter_code
_entity_poly.pdbx_strand_id
1 'polypeptide(L)'
;MGWVARLPARVQTKLLVAFLSIVGLLIVLGAVGLQVLSGVNDQTNELIKLQRRIAAYRQVQHDTTNQLYSISTALLLQDDRMLDAALRQLNQFGYDLDRMEFVAEVEAEVLGQVRQEYDRFTAGVTHVVELVRAGRTEEARKVQQAEIMPSADRLERLTNQLVNIAEADMVAAIETTEGAYGTSRLIVVSFAVGSILLALGLGYIISWSLIEPVKKIETRLRQIAAGDFAQQVAVANRDELGVLAGNVNQTSEQLGRLYQEVQARTAELARSVAELEALGEVSKAVNSTLDLDTVLQTIVAKAVQLSDTDAGTIYVFSSTRQQFRPRATYGMSDELIAAISDQAIGLNDPGIGDAARRRAPVQVPDLSEGTPSPAQKI
;
A
#
# COMPACT_ATOMS: atom_id res chain seq x y z
N MET A 1 9.22 -9.77 13.01
CA MET A 1 8.22 -8.98 12.24
C MET A 1 8.00 -9.44 10.79
N GLY A 2 8.85 -10.29 10.19
CA GLY A 2 8.69 -10.72 8.77
C GLY A 2 7.52 -11.67 8.50
N TRP A 3 6.65 -11.87 9.51
CA TRP A 3 5.48 -12.74 9.44
C TRP A 3 4.35 -12.11 8.62
N VAL A 4 4.15 -10.79 8.75
CA VAL A 4 3.10 -10.08 7.99
C VAL A 4 3.40 -10.02 6.50
N ALA A 5 4.68 -9.90 6.13
CA ALA A 5 5.12 -10.03 4.74
C ALA A 5 4.77 -11.42 4.16
N ARG A 6 4.95 -12.49 4.95
CA ARG A 6 4.69 -13.88 4.54
C ARG A 6 3.21 -14.28 4.53
N LEU A 7 2.30 -13.44 5.05
CA LEU A 7 0.87 -13.72 5.01
C LEU A 7 0.37 -13.77 3.55
N PRO A 8 -0.36 -14.83 3.15
CA PRO A 8 -0.89 -15.00 1.80
C PRO A 8 -2.18 -14.16 1.64
N ALA A 9 -2.02 -12.84 1.66
CA ALA A 9 -3.10 -11.89 1.46
C ALA A 9 -2.62 -10.75 0.58
N ARG A 10 -3.50 -10.23 -0.27
CA ARG A 10 -3.23 -9.07 -1.11
C ARG A 10 -2.78 -7.87 -0.27
N VAL A 11 -1.89 -7.03 -0.79
CA VAL A 11 -1.43 -5.79 -0.16
C VAL A 11 -2.63 -4.90 0.18
N GLN A 12 -3.60 -4.79 -0.74
CA GLN A 12 -4.85 -4.07 -0.49
C GLN A 12 -5.61 -4.62 0.71
N THR A 13 -5.73 -5.94 0.86
CA THR A 13 -6.41 -6.57 2.00
C THR A 13 -5.67 -6.31 3.30
N LYS A 14 -4.32 -6.40 3.31
CA LYS A 14 -3.51 -6.09 4.50
C LYS A 14 -3.72 -4.64 4.95
N LEU A 15 -3.72 -3.70 4.01
CA LEU A 15 -4.00 -2.29 4.29
C LEU A 15 -5.42 -2.07 4.80
N LEU A 16 -6.42 -2.66 4.14
CA LEU A 16 -7.82 -2.53 4.52
C LEU A 16 -8.07 -3.05 5.94
N VAL A 17 -7.55 -4.25 6.27
CA VAL A 17 -7.68 -4.83 7.62
C VAL A 17 -7.07 -3.90 8.68
N ALA A 18 -5.93 -3.30 8.39
CA ALA A 18 -5.29 -2.38 9.33
C ALA A 18 -6.08 -1.07 9.50
N PHE A 19 -6.54 -0.46 8.41
CA PHE A 19 -7.38 0.73 8.48
C PHE A 19 -8.69 0.44 9.22
N LEU A 20 -9.35 -0.68 8.92
CA LEU A 20 -10.56 -1.10 9.64
C LEU A 20 -10.28 -1.39 11.12
N SER A 21 -9.11 -1.92 11.46
CA SER A 21 -8.70 -2.11 12.86
C SER A 21 -8.53 -0.77 13.58
N ILE A 22 -7.92 0.22 12.93
CA ILE A 22 -7.78 1.58 13.49
C ILE A 22 -9.14 2.26 13.65
N VAL A 23 -10.02 2.15 12.64
CA VAL A 23 -11.39 2.67 12.73
C VAL A 23 -12.17 1.97 13.86
N GLY A 24 -12.03 0.65 13.99
CA GLY A 24 -12.61 -0.12 15.08
C GLY A 24 -12.12 0.35 16.45
N LEU A 25 -10.82 0.60 16.60
CA LEU A 25 -10.24 1.16 17.83
C LEU A 25 -10.84 2.55 18.15
N LEU A 26 -11.02 3.41 17.16
CA LEU A 26 -11.65 4.72 17.34
C LEU A 26 -13.11 4.61 17.77
N ILE A 27 -13.87 3.68 17.17
CA ILE A 27 -15.27 3.42 17.55
C ILE A 27 -15.34 2.92 18.99
N VAL A 28 -14.50 1.96 19.37
CA VAL A 28 -14.43 1.42 20.73
C VAL A 28 -14.05 2.52 21.73
N LEU A 29 -13.06 3.35 21.40
CA LEU A 29 -12.66 4.49 22.24
C LEU A 29 -13.83 5.47 22.44
N GLY A 30 -14.56 5.79 21.35
CA GLY A 30 -15.75 6.63 21.41
C GLY A 30 -16.87 6.01 22.26
N ALA A 31 -17.13 4.71 22.12
CA ALA A 31 -18.13 3.99 22.91
C ALA A 31 -17.79 3.97 24.40
N VAL A 32 -16.52 3.70 24.75
CA VAL A 32 -16.03 3.76 26.13
C VAL A 32 -16.16 5.18 26.70
N GLY A 33 -15.81 6.19 25.92
CA GLY A 33 -15.97 7.60 26.31
C GLY A 33 -17.42 7.98 26.59
N LEU A 34 -18.35 7.56 25.72
CA LEU A 34 -19.78 7.79 25.91
C LEU A 34 -20.34 7.06 27.14
N GLN A 35 -19.92 5.81 27.37
CA GLN A 35 -20.34 5.04 28.54
C GLN A 35 -19.89 5.67 29.85
N VAL A 36 -18.66 6.20 29.88
CA VAL A 36 -18.16 6.95 31.03
C VAL A 36 -18.96 8.24 31.24
N LEU A 37 -19.21 8.98 30.17
CA LEU A 37 -19.96 10.23 30.25
C LEU A 37 -21.41 10.02 30.70
N SER A 38 -22.06 8.94 30.25
CA SER A 38 -23.41 8.58 30.70
C SER A 38 -23.42 8.21 32.18
N GLY A 39 -22.42 7.46 32.67
CA GLY A 39 -22.31 7.14 34.09
C GLY A 39 -22.18 8.38 34.99
N VAL A 40 -21.39 9.37 34.56
CA VAL A 40 -21.26 10.67 35.27
C VAL A 40 -22.59 11.43 35.25
N ASN A 41 -23.30 11.41 34.13
CA ASN A 41 -24.61 12.06 34.01
C ASN A 41 -25.65 11.44 34.94
N ASP A 42 -25.67 10.10 35.07
CA ASP A 42 -26.57 9.38 35.97
C ASP A 42 -26.27 9.69 37.43
N GLN A 43 -24.98 9.70 37.84
CA GLN A 43 -24.57 10.10 39.18
C GLN A 43 -24.97 11.55 39.50
N THR A 44 -24.80 12.46 38.54
CA THR A 44 -25.21 13.86 38.70
C THR A 44 -26.73 13.99 38.93
N ASN A 45 -27.54 13.18 38.23
CA ASN A 45 -28.98 13.16 38.43
C ASN A 45 -29.38 12.64 39.82
N GLU A 46 -28.67 11.65 40.36
CA GLU A 46 -28.89 11.17 41.73
C GLU A 46 -28.55 12.25 42.77
N LEU A 47 -27.43 12.97 42.59
CA LEU A 47 -27.09 14.12 43.46
C LEU A 47 -28.18 15.20 43.41
N ILE A 48 -28.72 15.51 42.23
CA ILE A 48 -29.83 16.48 42.10
C ILE A 48 -31.09 16.00 42.84
N LYS A 49 -31.41 14.70 42.78
CA LYS A 49 -32.55 14.13 43.52
C LYS A 49 -32.36 14.25 45.03
N LEU A 50 -31.18 13.88 45.55
CA LEU A 50 -30.84 14.03 46.97
C LEU A 50 -30.92 15.50 47.41
N GLN A 51 -30.44 16.43 46.60
CA GLN A 51 -30.50 17.87 46.91
C GLN A 51 -31.95 18.38 47.00
N ARG A 52 -32.81 17.97 46.06
CA ARG A 52 -34.24 18.30 46.09
C ARG A 52 -34.92 17.75 47.33
N ARG A 53 -34.53 16.56 47.76
CA ARG A 53 -35.07 15.90 48.95
C ARG A 53 -34.67 16.59 50.25
N ILE A 54 -33.40 16.94 50.40
CA ILE A 54 -32.92 17.75 51.54
C ILE A 54 -33.68 19.08 51.60
N ALA A 55 -33.87 19.74 50.46
CA ALA A 55 -34.63 20.98 50.38
C ALA A 55 -36.10 20.79 50.83
N ALA A 56 -36.73 19.69 50.42
CA ALA A 56 -38.09 19.36 50.84
C ALA A 56 -38.19 19.15 52.37
N TYR A 57 -37.26 18.40 52.98
CA TYR A 57 -37.26 18.20 54.43
C TYR A 57 -36.98 19.47 55.22
N ARG A 58 -36.04 20.31 54.77
CA ARG A 58 -35.81 21.62 55.39
C ARG A 58 -37.03 22.53 55.27
N GLN A 59 -37.78 22.43 54.16
CA GLN A 59 -39.03 23.15 53.98
C GLN A 59 -40.08 22.67 54.99
N VAL A 60 -40.24 21.35 55.20
CA VAL A 60 -41.11 20.78 56.24
C VAL A 60 -40.80 21.34 57.62
N GLN A 61 -39.52 21.39 57.98
CA GLN A 61 -39.08 21.92 59.25
C GLN A 61 -39.47 23.40 59.39
N HIS A 62 -39.15 24.21 58.39
CA HIS A 62 -39.44 25.64 58.38
C HIS A 62 -40.96 25.92 58.48
N ASP A 63 -41.77 25.19 57.72
CA ASP A 63 -43.22 25.36 57.70
C ASP A 63 -43.87 24.93 59.02
N THR A 64 -43.39 23.86 59.64
CA THR A 64 -43.86 23.41 60.96
C THR A 64 -43.64 24.49 62.03
N THR A 65 -42.43 25.06 62.06
CA THR A 65 -42.09 26.16 62.97
C THR A 65 -42.96 27.39 62.73
N ASN A 66 -43.13 27.80 61.46
CA ASN A 66 -43.99 28.93 61.10
C ASN A 66 -45.44 28.72 61.54
N GLN A 67 -46.00 27.52 61.34
CA GLN A 67 -47.37 27.21 61.76
C GLN A 67 -47.54 27.25 63.28
N LEU A 68 -46.58 26.71 64.02
CA LEU A 68 -46.53 26.82 65.49
C LEU A 68 -46.62 28.28 65.94
N TYR A 69 -45.82 29.16 65.33
CA TYR A 69 -45.85 30.60 65.61
C TYR A 69 -47.17 31.25 65.20
N SER A 70 -47.72 30.91 64.03
CA SER A 70 -49.00 31.43 63.56
C SER A 70 -50.16 31.05 64.50
N ILE A 71 -50.24 29.79 64.92
CA ILE A 71 -51.27 29.31 65.85
C ILE A 71 -51.11 29.98 67.22
N SER A 72 -49.87 30.07 67.72
CA SER A 72 -49.57 30.73 68.99
C SER A 72 -49.97 32.21 68.97
N THR A 73 -49.69 32.90 67.87
CA THR A 73 -50.03 34.32 67.69
C THR A 73 -51.53 34.52 67.54
N ALA A 74 -52.21 33.65 66.78
CA ALA A 74 -53.65 33.70 66.58
C ALA A 74 -54.42 33.44 67.88
N LEU A 75 -53.95 32.53 68.73
CA LEU A 75 -54.48 32.31 70.08
C LEU A 75 -54.29 33.53 70.99
N LEU A 76 -53.15 34.22 70.89
CA LEU A 76 -52.85 35.40 71.68
C LEU A 76 -53.72 36.60 71.28
N LEU A 77 -53.90 36.80 69.97
CA LEU A 77 -54.66 37.90 69.39
C LEU A 77 -56.16 37.60 69.23
N GLN A 78 -56.56 36.33 69.43
CA GLN A 78 -57.92 35.82 69.20
C GLN A 78 -58.41 36.10 67.76
N ASP A 79 -57.53 35.90 66.78
CA ASP A 79 -57.82 36.16 65.36
C ASP A 79 -58.23 34.88 64.62
N ASP A 80 -59.54 34.72 64.41
CA ASP A 80 -60.12 33.60 63.66
C ASP A 80 -59.62 33.51 62.20
N ARG A 81 -59.30 34.65 61.56
CA ARG A 81 -58.81 34.63 60.18
C ARG A 81 -57.41 34.02 60.10
N MET A 82 -56.57 34.27 61.10
CA MET A 82 -55.25 33.65 61.20
C MET A 82 -55.36 32.15 61.50
N LEU A 83 -56.29 31.74 62.36
CA LEU A 83 -56.58 30.31 62.63
C LEU A 83 -57.03 29.58 61.36
N ASP A 84 -57.93 30.18 60.57
CA ASP A 84 -58.37 29.62 59.29
C ASP A 84 -57.24 29.53 58.27
N ALA A 85 -56.36 30.54 58.23
CA ALA A 85 -55.18 30.52 57.35
C ALA A 85 -54.20 29.41 57.75
N ALA A 86 -53.95 29.24 59.06
CA ALA A 86 -53.09 28.18 59.58
C ALA A 86 -53.65 26.80 59.22
N LEU A 87 -54.94 26.55 59.45
CA LEU A 87 -55.59 25.27 59.09
C LEU A 87 -55.51 24.98 57.58
N ARG A 88 -55.66 25.98 56.71
CA ARG A 88 -55.52 25.79 55.26
C ARG A 88 -54.10 25.38 54.87
N GLN A 89 -53.08 26.07 55.40
CA GLN A 89 -51.68 25.71 55.14
C GLN A 89 -51.35 24.31 55.67
N LEU A 90 -51.91 23.94 56.81
CA LEU A 90 -51.70 22.63 57.44
C LEU A 90 -52.27 21.50 56.57
N ASN A 91 -53.49 21.65 56.05
CA ASN A 91 -54.06 20.68 55.12
C ASN A 91 -53.28 20.60 53.78
N GLN A 92 -52.85 21.75 53.24
CA GLN A 92 -52.06 21.76 52.00
C GLN A 92 -50.73 21.02 52.17
N PHE A 93 -50.07 21.23 53.30
CA PHE A 93 -48.81 20.58 53.60
C PHE A 93 -48.96 19.06 53.78
N GLY A 94 -50.00 18.60 54.47
CA GLY A 94 -50.28 17.15 54.58
C GLY A 94 -50.43 16.48 53.22
N TYR A 95 -51.07 17.16 52.27
CA TYR A 95 -51.19 16.69 50.89
C TYR A 95 -49.84 16.63 50.15
N ASP A 96 -48.94 17.59 50.38
CA ASP A 96 -47.60 17.59 49.77
C ASP A 96 -46.71 16.50 50.37
N LEU A 97 -46.82 16.23 51.68
CA LEU A 97 -46.08 15.17 52.38
C LEU A 97 -46.46 13.77 51.85
N ASP A 98 -47.75 13.52 51.62
CA ASP A 98 -48.25 12.26 51.06
C ASP A 98 -47.70 11.96 49.65
N ARG A 99 -47.35 12.99 48.88
CA ARG A 99 -46.76 12.82 47.55
C ARG A 99 -45.26 12.51 47.58
N MET A 100 -44.59 12.68 48.73
CA MET A 100 -43.16 12.36 48.89
C MET A 100 -42.91 10.86 49.12
N GLU A 101 -43.94 10.06 49.38
CA GLU A 101 -43.90 8.63 49.74
C GLU A 101 -43.20 7.73 48.69
N PHE A 102 -43.16 8.14 47.42
CA PHE A 102 -42.63 7.32 46.33
C PHE A 102 -41.09 7.26 46.23
N VAL A 103 -40.36 8.03 47.04
CA VAL A 103 -38.96 8.37 46.70
C VAL A 103 -37.92 7.62 47.54
N ALA A 104 -38.27 6.92 48.63
CA ALA A 104 -37.24 6.25 49.44
C ALA A 104 -37.65 5.09 50.33
N GLU A 105 -37.14 3.91 49.97
CA GLU A 105 -37.21 2.72 50.81
C GLU A 105 -36.40 2.84 52.11
N VAL A 106 -35.26 3.55 52.11
CA VAL A 106 -34.34 3.59 53.26
C VAL A 106 -34.86 4.47 54.42
N GLU A 107 -35.64 5.50 54.10
CA GLU A 107 -36.20 6.43 55.09
C GLU A 107 -37.69 6.19 55.35
N ALA A 108 -38.28 5.13 54.76
CA ALA A 108 -39.71 4.85 54.82
C ALA A 108 -40.23 4.78 56.27
N GLU A 109 -39.44 4.23 57.19
CA GLU A 109 -39.80 4.16 58.61
C GLU A 109 -39.91 5.55 59.26
N VAL A 110 -38.88 6.39 59.10
CA VAL A 110 -38.86 7.74 59.70
C VAL A 110 -39.92 8.63 59.03
N LEU A 111 -40.10 8.51 57.72
CA LEU A 111 -41.15 9.23 56.99
C LEU A 111 -42.56 8.82 57.47
N GLY A 112 -42.78 7.53 57.72
CA GLY A 112 -44.01 7.04 58.33
C GLY A 112 -44.26 7.61 59.72
N GLN A 113 -43.21 7.76 60.54
CA GLN A 113 -43.31 8.42 61.85
C GLN A 113 -43.62 9.92 61.73
N VAL A 114 -43.02 10.62 60.76
CA VAL A 114 -43.33 12.03 60.47
C VAL A 114 -44.81 12.17 60.10
N ARG A 115 -45.33 11.31 59.22
CA ARG A 115 -46.74 11.34 58.81
C ARG A 115 -47.68 11.12 59.99
N GLN A 116 -47.41 10.10 60.80
CA GLN A 116 -48.22 9.81 61.98
C GLN A 116 -48.24 10.98 62.98
N GLU A 117 -47.10 11.61 63.22
CA GLU A 117 -47.04 12.80 64.07
C GLU A 117 -47.65 14.04 63.41
N TYR A 118 -47.61 14.13 62.08
CA TYR A 118 -48.25 15.21 61.35
C TYR A 118 -49.78 15.14 61.47
N ASP A 119 -50.35 13.94 61.38
CA ASP A 119 -51.78 13.71 61.59
C ASP A 119 -52.19 14.08 63.02
N ARG A 120 -51.35 13.72 64.01
CA ARG A 120 -51.56 14.08 65.42
C ARG A 120 -51.50 15.58 65.64
N PHE A 121 -50.52 16.25 65.04
CA PHE A 121 -50.39 17.70 65.07
C PHE A 121 -51.63 18.37 64.45
N THR A 122 -52.06 17.92 63.27
CA THR A 122 -53.27 18.40 62.57
C THR A 122 -54.53 18.29 63.42
N ALA A 123 -54.74 17.13 64.04
CA ALA A 123 -55.87 16.89 64.92
C ALA A 123 -55.85 17.82 66.14
N GLY A 124 -54.68 18.00 66.76
CA GLY A 124 -54.50 18.94 67.87
C GLY A 124 -54.81 20.39 67.48
N VAL A 125 -54.35 20.84 66.31
CA VAL A 125 -54.64 22.19 65.81
C VAL A 125 -56.13 22.38 65.52
N THR A 126 -56.79 21.37 64.95
CA THR A 126 -58.24 21.41 64.71
C THR A 126 -59.01 21.51 66.01
N HIS A 127 -58.62 20.74 67.03
CA HIS A 127 -59.24 20.82 68.35
C HIS A 127 -59.05 22.19 69.02
N VAL A 128 -57.86 22.79 68.90
CA VAL A 128 -57.60 24.15 69.38
C VAL A 128 -58.51 25.17 68.69
N VAL A 129 -58.68 25.08 67.37
CA VAL A 129 -59.56 25.99 66.61
C VAL A 129 -61.01 25.85 67.07
N GLU A 130 -61.50 24.63 67.27
CA GLU A 130 -62.85 24.38 67.80
C GLU A 130 -63.06 24.99 69.20
N LEU A 131 -62.07 24.83 70.09
CA LEU A 131 -62.12 25.40 71.44
C LEU A 131 -62.10 26.93 71.43
N VAL A 132 -61.30 27.55 70.57
CA VAL A 132 -61.28 29.01 70.41
C VAL A 132 -62.62 29.53 69.89
N ARG A 133 -63.17 28.90 68.85
CA ARG A 133 -64.50 29.26 68.30
C ARG A 133 -65.63 29.08 69.30
N ALA A 134 -65.48 28.14 70.25
CA ALA A 134 -66.40 27.94 71.37
C ALA A 134 -66.17 28.91 72.55
N GLY A 135 -65.22 29.84 72.46
CA GLY A 135 -64.87 30.81 73.51
C GLY A 135 -64.05 30.21 74.67
N ARG A 136 -63.50 29.00 74.53
CA ARG A 136 -62.77 28.25 75.57
C ARG A 136 -61.26 28.39 75.41
N THR A 137 -60.75 29.63 75.37
CA THR A 137 -59.34 29.93 75.05
C THR A 137 -58.33 29.35 76.06
N GLU A 138 -58.65 29.32 77.35
CA GLU A 138 -57.76 28.71 78.36
C GLU A 138 -57.61 27.19 78.18
N GLU A 139 -58.67 26.52 77.71
CA GLU A 139 -58.60 25.09 77.40
C GLU A 139 -57.84 24.85 76.10
N ALA A 140 -58.05 25.71 75.09
CA ALA A 140 -57.26 25.69 73.86
C ALA A 140 -55.76 25.85 74.15
N ARG A 141 -55.40 26.72 75.10
CA ARG A 141 -54.01 26.92 75.55
C ARG A 141 -53.43 25.69 76.24
N LYS A 142 -54.22 24.97 77.04
CA LYS A 142 -53.79 23.71 77.66
C LYS A 142 -53.54 22.63 76.60
N VAL A 143 -54.44 22.49 75.61
CA VAL A 143 -54.25 21.55 74.49
C VAL A 143 -53.00 21.93 73.68
N GLN A 144 -52.79 23.22 73.43
CA GLN A 144 -51.59 23.70 72.76
C GLN A 144 -50.31 23.27 73.50
N GLN A 145 -50.25 23.45 74.82
CA GLN A 145 -49.06 23.08 75.62
C GLN A 145 -48.89 21.58 75.79
N ALA A 146 -49.98 20.82 75.94
CA ALA A 146 -49.94 19.40 76.25
C ALA A 146 -49.82 18.51 74.99
N GLU A 147 -50.35 18.95 73.85
CA GLU A 147 -50.44 18.14 72.63
C GLU A 147 -49.68 18.76 71.46
N ILE A 148 -49.93 20.03 71.14
CA ILE A 148 -49.35 20.68 69.94
C ILE A 148 -47.83 20.89 70.10
N MET A 149 -47.37 21.49 71.21
CA MET A 149 -45.95 21.76 71.41
C MET A 149 -45.10 20.46 71.40
N PRO A 150 -45.45 19.40 72.16
CA PRO A 150 -44.67 18.16 72.13
C PRO A 150 -44.71 17.45 70.78
N SER A 151 -45.83 17.51 70.06
CA SER A 151 -45.95 16.92 68.71
C SER A 151 -45.10 17.69 67.70
N ALA A 152 -45.09 19.02 67.77
CA ALA A 152 -44.23 19.85 66.93
C ALA A 152 -42.73 19.66 67.21
N ASP A 153 -42.33 19.57 68.48
CA ASP A 153 -40.95 19.23 68.85
C ASP A 153 -40.56 17.84 68.32
N ARG A 154 -41.50 16.90 68.29
CA ARG A 154 -41.27 15.55 67.74
C ARG A 154 -41.18 15.60 66.21
N LEU A 155 -42.03 16.35 65.53
CA LEU A 155 -41.95 16.59 64.08
C LEU A 155 -40.61 17.23 63.70
N GLU A 156 -40.15 18.23 64.45
CA GLU A 156 -38.86 18.88 64.22
C GLU A 156 -37.71 17.86 64.36
N ARG A 157 -37.70 17.06 65.43
CA ARG A 157 -36.66 16.02 65.62
C ARG A 157 -36.66 14.98 64.51
N LEU A 158 -37.83 14.48 64.11
CA LEU A 158 -37.95 13.48 63.04
C LEU A 158 -37.53 14.06 61.68
N THR A 159 -37.91 15.31 61.39
CA THR A 159 -37.52 16.00 60.16
C THR A 159 -36.02 16.28 60.13
N ASN A 160 -35.43 16.71 61.26
CA ASN A 160 -33.97 16.84 61.38
C ASN A 160 -33.25 15.51 61.15
N GLN A 161 -33.81 14.41 61.65
CA GLN A 161 -33.26 13.07 61.38
C GLN A 161 -33.30 12.74 59.88
N LEU A 162 -34.40 13.05 59.17
CA LEU A 162 -34.49 12.89 57.72
C LEU A 162 -33.47 13.75 56.97
N VAL A 163 -33.28 15.01 57.38
CA VAL A 163 -32.25 15.90 56.80
C VAL A 163 -30.86 15.30 56.98
N ASN A 164 -30.54 14.83 58.20
CA ASN A 164 -29.23 14.24 58.49
C ASN A 164 -28.97 12.96 57.69
N ILE A 165 -29.99 12.10 57.51
CA ILE A 165 -29.88 10.89 56.67
C ILE A 165 -29.60 11.28 55.22
N ALA A 166 -30.40 12.19 54.66
CA ALA A 166 -30.26 12.63 53.28
C ALA A 166 -28.92 13.38 53.03
N GLU A 167 -28.42 14.13 54.01
CA GLU A 167 -27.09 14.77 53.96
C GLU A 167 -25.96 13.74 54.02
N ALA A 168 -26.08 12.71 54.87
CA ALA A 168 -25.10 11.61 54.91
C ALA A 168 -25.06 10.85 53.58
N ASP A 169 -26.22 10.56 52.99
CA ASP A 169 -26.33 9.94 51.67
C ASP A 169 -25.72 10.82 50.57
N MET A 170 -25.94 12.14 50.64
CA MET A 170 -25.32 13.10 49.72
C MET A 170 -23.79 13.08 49.81
N VAL A 171 -23.23 13.10 51.02
CA VAL A 171 -21.78 13.04 51.22
C VAL A 171 -21.20 11.74 50.68
N ALA A 172 -21.83 10.61 50.99
CA ALA A 172 -21.42 9.30 50.47
C ALA A 172 -21.52 9.23 48.93
N ALA A 173 -22.57 9.81 48.33
CA ALA A 173 -22.74 9.90 46.89
C ALA A 173 -21.65 10.80 46.22
N ILE A 174 -21.24 11.88 46.87
CA ILE A 174 -20.14 12.74 46.38
C ILE A 174 -18.80 11.99 46.44
N GLU A 175 -18.48 11.34 47.55
CA GLU A 175 -17.23 10.57 47.70
C GLU A 175 -17.12 9.44 46.67
N THR A 176 -18.22 8.72 46.44
CA THR A 176 -18.28 7.68 45.41
C THR A 176 -18.15 8.24 43.99
N THR A 177 -18.71 9.42 43.72
CA THR A 177 -18.57 10.13 42.44
C THR A 177 -17.12 10.55 42.17
N GLU A 178 -16.42 11.09 43.17
CA GLU A 178 -15.02 11.49 43.03
C GLU A 178 -14.11 10.28 42.73
N GLY A 179 -14.29 9.18 43.45
CA GLY A 179 -13.54 7.93 43.21
C GLY A 179 -13.85 7.30 41.84
N ALA A 180 -15.13 7.31 41.44
CA ALA A 180 -15.56 6.81 40.14
C ALA A 180 -15.00 7.65 38.99
N TYR A 181 -14.92 8.98 39.14
CA TYR A 181 -14.33 9.88 38.15
C TYR A 181 -12.84 9.57 37.91
N GLY A 182 -12.06 9.38 38.99
CA GLY A 182 -10.64 9.02 38.88
C GLY A 182 -10.41 7.71 38.13
N THR A 183 -11.18 6.67 38.47
CA THR A 183 -11.11 5.36 37.80
C THR A 183 -11.54 5.45 36.35
N SER A 184 -12.64 6.15 36.06
CA SER A 184 -13.15 6.33 34.70
C SER A 184 -12.17 7.09 33.81
N ARG A 185 -11.51 8.12 34.36
CA ARG A 185 -10.46 8.86 33.65
C ARG A 185 -9.29 7.95 33.31
N LEU A 186 -8.85 7.10 34.23
CA LEU A 186 -7.77 6.15 33.98
C LEU A 186 -8.14 5.15 32.88
N ILE A 187 -9.37 4.65 32.87
CA ILE A 187 -9.89 3.77 31.80
C ILE A 187 -9.83 4.48 30.45
N VAL A 188 -10.39 5.68 30.32
CA VAL A 188 -10.40 6.43 29.05
C VAL A 188 -8.97 6.74 28.57
N VAL A 189 -8.10 7.22 29.47
CA VAL A 189 -6.71 7.55 29.12
C VAL A 189 -5.93 6.29 28.72
N SER A 190 -6.08 5.18 29.46
CA SER A 190 -5.40 3.92 29.13
C SER A 190 -5.87 3.35 27.80
N PHE A 191 -7.17 3.40 27.49
CA PHE A 191 -7.70 3.01 26.20
C PHE A 191 -7.21 3.92 25.07
N ALA A 192 -7.15 5.24 25.30
CA ALA A 192 -6.65 6.19 24.31
C ALA A 192 -5.17 5.93 24.00
N VAL A 193 -4.32 5.82 25.03
CA VAL A 193 -2.90 5.51 24.88
C VAL A 193 -2.70 4.15 24.23
N GLY A 194 -3.41 3.12 24.70
CA GLY A 194 -3.36 1.77 24.12
C GLY A 194 -3.75 1.75 22.64
N SER A 195 -4.82 2.47 22.27
CA SER A 195 -5.26 2.58 20.87
C SER A 195 -4.23 3.28 19.99
N ILE A 196 -3.61 4.35 20.49
CA ILE A 196 -2.54 5.07 19.78
C ILE A 196 -1.32 4.15 19.58
N LEU A 197 -0.88 3.45 20.64
CA LEU A 197 0.25 2.54 20.56
C LEU A 197 -0.02 1.38 19.59
N LEU A 198 -1.23 0.82 19.60
CA LEU A 198 -1.64 -0.21 18.65
C LEU A 198 -1.68 0.32 17.21
N ALA A 199 -2.23 1.52 16.99
CA ALA A 199 -2.25 2.14 15.66
C ALA A 199 -0.83 2.40 15.13
N LEU A 200 0.07 2.92 15.97
CA LEU A 200 1.49 3.10 15.62
C LEU A 200 2.18 1.77 15.33
N GLY A 201 1.91 0.74 16.15
CA GLY A 201 2.45 -0.61 15.95
C GLY A 201 1.99 -1.23 14.62
N LEU A 202 0.69 -1.15 14.31
CA LEU A 202 0.14 -1.60 13.03
C LEU A 202 0.74 -0.82 11.85
N GLY A 203 0.80 0.51 11.96
CA GLY A 203 1.40 1.37 10.95
C GLY A 203 2.86 1.03 10.67
N TYR A 204 3.65 0.81 11.73
CA TYR A 204 5.05 0.42 11.62
C TYR A 204 5.22 -0.95 10.95
N ILE A 205 4.44 -1.94 11.35
CA ILE A 205 4.47 -3.30 10.77
C ILE A 205 4.15 -3.28 9.27
N ILE A 206 3.13 -2.52 8.87
CA ILE A 206 2.72 -2.39 7.46
C ILE A 206 3.77 -1.65 6.66
N SER A 207 4.24 -0.52 7.17
CA SER A 207 5.30 0.28 6.54
C SER A 207 6.51 -0.61 6.22
N TRP A 208 6.95 -1.42 7.17
CA TRP A 208 8.06 -2.34 6.95
C TRP A 208 7.73 -3.46 5.95
N SER A 209 6.51 -4.00 5.98
CA SER A 209 6.04 -5.05 5.05
C SER A 209 5.93 -4.59 3.59
N LEU A 210 5.86 -3.28 3.32
CA LEU A 210 5.76 -2.73 1.98
C LEU A 210 7.07 -2.07 1.52
N ILE A 211 7.65 -1.20 2.34
CA ILE A 211 8.79 -0.34 1.93
C ILE A 211 10.05 -1.18 1.67
N GLU A 212 10.36 -2.16 2.52
CA GLU A 212 11.60 -2.94 2.37
C GLU A 212 11.59 -3.80 1.09
N PRO A 213 10.54 -4.58 0.77
CA PRO A 213 10.40 -5.26 -0.52
C PRO A 213 10.51 -4.34 -1.72
N VAL A 214 9.83 -3.20 -1.69
CA VAL A 214 9.84 -2.23 -2.81
C VAL A 214 11.25 -1.69 -3.04
N LYS A 215 11.98 -1.29 -1.98
CA LYS A 215 13.38 -0.86 -2.10
C LYS A 215 14.30 -1.94 -2.65
N LYS A 216 14.08 -3.21 -2.27
CA LYS A 216 14.84 -4.34 -2.83
C LYS A 216 14.57 -4.47 -4.32
N ILE A 217 13.32 -4.47 -4.75
CA ILE A 217 12.95 -4.56 -6.18
C ILE A 217 13.53 -3.38 -6.96
N GLU A 218 13.43 -2.15 -6.44
CA GLU A 218 13.98 -0.95 -7.05
C GLU A 218 15.50 -1.02 -7.24
N THR A 219 16.23 -1.46 -6.21
CA THR A 219 17.69 -1.65 -6.28
C THR A 219 18.06 -2.65 -7.38
N ARG A 220 17.24 -3.68 -7.58
CA ARG A 220 17.49 -4.72 -8.59
C ARG A 220 17.18 -4.24 -10.00
N LEU A 221 16.12 -3.47 -10.19
CA LEU A 221 15.87 -2.79 -11.46
C LEU A 221 17.03 -1.86 -11.84
N ARG A 222 17.62 -1.15 -10.87
CA ARG A 222 18.82 -0.32 -11.12
C ARG A 222 20.04 -1.14 -11.58
N GLN A 223 20.23 -2.35 -11.03
CA GLN A 223 21.32 -3.24 -11.44
C GLN A 223 21.09 -3.85 -12.82
N ILE A 224 19.86 -4.27 -13.13
CA ILE A 224 19.45 -4.72 -14.47
C ILE A 224 19.69 -3.62 -15.51
N ALA A 225 19.33 -2.37 -15.18
CA ALA A 225 19.57 -1.22 -16.05
C ALA A 225 21.06 -0.95 -16.29
N ALA A 226 21.94 -1.34 -15.35
CA ALA A 226 23.39 -1.28 -15.50
C ALA A 226 23.99 -2.49 -16.26
N GLY A 227 23.15 -3.45 -16.68
CA GLY A 227 23.56 -4.64 -17.43
C GLY A 227 23.90 -5.87 -16.59
N ASP A 228 23.66 -5.86 -15.27
CA ASP A 228 23.79 -7.05 -14.43
C ASP A 228 22.49 -7.85 -14.41
N PHE A 229 22.47 -8.94 -15.18
CA PHE A 229 21.31 -9.84 -15.32
C PHE A 229 21.42 -11.12 -14.48
N ALA A 230 22.58 -11.40 -13.87
CA ALA A 230 22.90 -12.72 -13.32
C ALA A 230 22.23 -12.99 -11.97
N GLN A 231 21.88 -11.93 -11.24
CA GLN A 231 21.42 -12.05 -9.87
C GLN A 231 19.89 -11.90 -9.75
N GLN A 232 19.25 -12.61 -8.80
CA GLN A 232 17.80 -12.56 -8.59
C GLN A 232 17.36 -11.77 -7.34
N VAL A 233 16.22 -11.09 -7.41
CA VAL A 233 15.56 -10.45 -6.25
C VAL A 233 14.75 -11.47 -5.47
N ALA A 234 15.09 -11.68 -4.20
CA ALA A 234 14.35 -12.55 -3.30
C ALA A 234 13.52 -11.71 -2.31
N VAL A 235 12.21 -11.76 -2.46
CA VAL A 235 11.25 -11.13 -1.54
C VAL A 235 10.42 -12.24 -0.90
N ALA A 236 10.30 -12.25 0.43
CA ALA A 236 9.55 -13.26 1.17
C ALA A 236 8.02 -13.07 1.10
N ASN A 237 7.56 -12.03 0.41
CA ASN A 237 6.16 -11.67 0.33
C ASN A 237 5.37 -12.70 -0.49
N ARG A 238 4.18 -13.07 0.00
CA ARG A 238 3.23 -13.95 -0.70
C ARG A 238 2.04 -13.16 -1.27
N ASP A 239 2.31 -11.93 -1.68
CA ASP A 239 1.34 -10.96 -2.18
C ASP A 239 1.79 -10.41 -3.54
N GLU A 240 1.19 -9.32 -4.00
CA GLU A 240 1.51 -8.67 -5.27
C GLU A 240 2.99 -8.28 -5.38
N LEU A 241 3.68 -7.97 -4.27
CA LEU A 241 5.11 -7.65 -4.29
C LEU A 241 5.96 -8.90 -4.52
N GLY A 242 5.52 -10.05 -4.04
CA GLY A 242 6.16 -11.34 -4.34
C GLY A 242 6.01 -11.72 -5.81
N VAL A 243 4.81 -11.52 -6.37
CA VAL A 243 4.56 -11.72 -7.81
C VAL A 243 5.39 -10.77 -8.65
N LEU A 244 5.46 -9.48 -8.29
CA LEU A 244 6.28 -8.49 -8.97
C LEU A 244 7.77 -8.86 -8.95
N ALA A 245 8.29 -9.31 -7.81
CA ALA A 245 9.66 -9.80 -7.69
C ALA A 245 9.93 -10.99 -8.63
N GLY A 246 8.99 -11.93 -8.72
CA GLY A 246 9.05 -13.05 -9.67
C GLY A 246 9.10 -12.59 -11.13
N ASN A 247 8.23 -11.65 -11.51
CA ASN A 247 8.20 -11.09 -12.86
C ASN A 247 9.50 -10.35 -13.21
N VAL A 248 10.06 -9.58 -12.27
CA VAL A 248 11.36 -8.91 -12.47
C VAL A 248 12.48 -9.93 -12.69
N ASN A 249 12.50 -11.03 -11.94
CA ASN A 249 13.49 -12.10 -12.14
C ASN A 249 13.36 -12.74 -13.52
N GLN A 250 12.13 -13.05 -13.95
CA GLN A 250 11.89 -13.63 -15.27
C GLN A 250 12.35 -12.69 -16.41
N THR A 251 12.06 -11.39 -16.29
CA THR A 251 12.52 -10.39 -17.26
C THR A 251 14.04 -10.28 -17.27
N SER A 252 14.69 -10.26 -16.09
CA SER A 252 16.17 -10.23 -15.99
C SER A 252 16.80 -11.43 -16.69
N GLU A 253 16.26 -12.63 -16.48
CA GLU A 253 16.75 -13.86 -17.12
C GLU A 253 16.56 -13.83 -18.64
N GLN A 254 15.42 -13.33 -19.14
CA GLN A 254 15.19 -13.17 -20.57
C GLN A 254 16.15 -12.16 -21.21
N LEU A 255 16.35 -11.00 -20.57
CA LEU A 255 17.31 -9.99 -21.03
C LEU A 255 18.74 -10.54 -21.04
N GLY A 256 19.15 -11.27 -20.00
CA GLY A 256 20.45 -11.92 -19.95
C GLY A 256 20.67 -12.91 -21.09
N ARG A 257 19.67 -13.74 -21.41
CA ARG A 257 19.72 -14.68 -22.55
C ARG A 257 19.81 -13.95 -23.90
N LEU A 258 18.98 -12.94 -24.13
CA LEU A 258 19.01 -12.14 -25.36
C LEU A 258 20.35 -11.43 -25.52
N TYR A 259 20.91 -10.89 -24.43
CA TYR A 259 22.20 -10.23 -24.45
C TYR A 259 23.34 -11.20 -24.83
N GLN A 260 23.33 -12.42 -24.26
CA GLN A 260 24.27 -13.48 -24.63
C GLN A 260 24.13 -13.92 -26.10
N GLU A 261 22.90 -14.06 -26.61
CA GLU A 261 22.65 -14.41 -28.01
C GLU A 261 23.16 -13.31 -28.95
N VAL A 262 22.89 -12.04 -28.64
CA VAL A 262 23.42 -10.91 -29.41
C VAL A 262 24.96 -10.90 -29.40
N GLN A 263 25.60 -11.14 -28.25
CA GLN A 263 27.06 -11.23 -28.20
C GLN A 263 27.61 -12.40 -29.04
N ALA A 264 26.97 -13.57 -28.97
CA ALA A 264 27.38 -14.74 -29.76
C ALA A 264 27.25 -14.47 -31.27
N ARG A 265 26.13 -13.89 -31.71
CA ARG A 265 25.93 -13.47 -33.11
C ARG A 265 26.92 -12.41 -33.55
N THR A 266 27.24 -11.46 -32.68
CA THR A 266 28.24 -10.42 -32.97
C THR A 266 29.64 -11.05 -33.14
N ALA A 267 30.00 -12.02 -32.30
CA ALA A 267 31.27 -12.74 -32.42
C ALA A 267 31.34 -13.61 -33.68
N GLU A 268 30.24 -14.29 -34.03
CA GLU A 268 30.09 -15.07 -35.27
C GLU A 268 30.23 -14.17 -36.51
N LEU A 269 29.56 -13.01 -36.51
CA LEU A 269 29.66 -12.01 -37.57
C LEU A 269 31.09 -11.47 -37.68
N ALA A 270 31.73 -11.12 -36.57
CA ALA A 270 33.12 -10.65 -36.57
C ALA A 270 34.08 -11.69 -37.16
N ARG A 271 33.90 -12.99 -36.84
CA ARG A 271 34.68 -14.07 -37.44
C ARG A 271 34.45 -14.19 -38.94
N SER A 272 33.19 -14.10 -39.38
CA SER A 272 32.81 -14.18 -40.80
C SER A 272 33.40 -13.02 -41.61
N VAL A 273 33.41 -11.81 -41.04
CA VAL A 273 34.05 -10.63 -41.65
C VAL A 273 35.55 -10.87 -41.82
N ALA A 274 36.24 -11.37 -40.78
CA ALA A 274 37.67 -11.66 -40.86
C ALA A 274 38.01 -12.73 -41.92
N GLU A 275 37.17 -13.74 -42.11
CA GLU A 275 37.34 -14.76 -43.15
C GLU A 275 37.18 -14.19 -44.56
N LEU A 276 36.17 -13.34 -44.77
CA LEU A 276 35.97 -12.66 -46.06
C LEU A 276 37.12 -11.72 -46.42
N GLU A 277 37.68 -11.01 -45.43
CA GLU A 277 38.87 -10.17 -45.63
C GLU A 277 40.08 -11.01 -46.07
N ALA A 278 40.35 -12.14 -45.40
CA ALA A 278 41.43 -13.05 -45.77
C ALA A 278 41.25 -13.64 -47.18
N LEU A 279 40.02 -14.05 -47.54
CA LEU A 279 39.70 -14.51 -48.90
C LEU A 279 39.91 -13.40 -49.94
N GLY A 280 39.57 -12.15 -49.60
CA GLY A 280 39.82 -10.98 -50.44
C GLY A 280 41.31 -10.77 -50.72
N GLU A 281 42.17 -10.92 -49.70
CA GLU A 281 43.62 -10.84 -49.87
C GLU A 281 44.19 -11.94 -50.76
N VAL A 282 43.74 -13.20 -50.57
CA VAL A 282 44.13 -14.33 -51.42
C VAL A 282 43.70 -14.10 -52.87
N SER A 283 42.47 -13.67 -53.11
CA SER A 283 41.96 -13.38 -54.46
C SER A 283 42.76 -12.28 -55.15
N LYS A 284 43.23 -11.28 -54.39
CA LYS A 284 44.08 -10.20 -54.92
C LYS A 284 45.48 -10.72 -55.28
N ALA A 285 46.04 -11.63 -54.48
CA ALA A 285 47.33 -12.26 -54.76
C ALA A 285 47.29 -13.15 -56.03
N VAL A 286 46.23 -13.96 -56.19
CA VAL A 286 46.09 -14.88 -57.35
C VAL A 286 45.91 -14.12 -58.68
N ASN A 287 45.21 -13.00 -58.69
CA ASN A 287 44.96 -12.25 -59.93
C ASN A 287 46.18 -11.40 -60.40
N SER A 288 47.26 -11.34 -59.61
CA SER A 288 48.41 -10.45 -59.87
C SER A 288 49.56 -11.10 -60.67
N THR A 289 49.40 -12.33 -61.21
CA THR A 289 50.51 -13.08 -61.83
C THR A 289 50.12 -13.82 -63.13
N LEU A 290 49.55 -13.14 -64.13
CA LEU A 290 49.53 -13.66 -65.51
C LEU A 290 50.65 -13.01 -66.33
N ASP A 291 51.82 -13.66 -66.34
CA ASP A 291 52.81 -13.47 -67.39
C ASP A 291 52.26 -14.10 -68.68
N LEU A 292 51.99 -13.26 -69.68
CA LEU A 292 51.43 -13.67 -70.97
C LEU A 292 52.24 -14.81 -71.60
N ASP A 293 53.55 -14.84 -71.38
CA ASP A 293 54.43 -15.88 -71.93
C ASP A 293 54.14 -17.24 -71.29
N THR A 294 53.96 -17.28 -69.97
CA THR A 294 53.58 -18.50 -69.23
C THR A 294 52.23 -19.06 -69.70
N VAL A 295 51.27 -18.18 -69.98
CA VAL A 295 49.94 -18.58 -70.46
C VAL A 295 50.02 -19.19 -71.86
N LEU A 296 50.69 -18.52 -72.80
CA LEU A 296 50.79 -19.02 -74.19
C LEU A 296 51.59 -20.33 -74.26
N GLN A 297 52.65 -20.47 -73.46
CA GLN A 297 53.44 -21.70 -73.37
C GLN A 297 52.60 -22.89 -72.89
N THR A 298 51.71 -22.66 -71.91
CA THR A 298 50.81 -23.69 -71.42
C THR A 298 49.76 -24.10 -72.46
N ILE A 299 49.22 -23.12 -73.21
CA ILE A 299 48.21 -23.38 -74.26
C ILE A 299 48.81 -24.24 -75.37
N VAL A 300 49.99 -23.88 -75.91
CA VAL A 300 50.60 -24.64 -77.02
C VAL A 300 50.97 -26.06 -76.60
N ALA A 301 51.49 -26.25 -75.37
CA ALA A 301 51.82 -27.57 -74.84
C ALA A 301 50.57 -28.47 -74.72
N LYS A 302 49.45 -27.92 -74.25
CA LYS A 302 48.19 -28.66 -74.16
C LYS A 302 47.55 -28.96 -75.51
N ALA A 303 47.67 -28.04 -76.48
CA ALA A 303 47.16 -28.25 -77.83
C ALA A 303 47.86 -29.44 -78.50
N VAL A 304 49.20 -29.47 -78.48
CA VAL A 304 50.02 -30.56 -79.07
C VAL A 304 49.69 -31.91 -78.43
N GLN A 305 49.52 -31.95 -77.10
CA GLN A 305 49.11 -33.17 -76.38
C GLN A 305 47.70 -33.66 -76.75
N LEU A 306 46.77 -32.74 -77.01
CA LEU A 306 45.38 -33.09 -77.35
C LEU A 306 45.21 -33.49 -78.83
N SER A 307 46.04 -32.94 -79.72
CA SER A 307 46.00 -33.27 -81.15
C SER A 307 46.86 -34.47 -81.54
N ASP A 308 47.64 -35.04 -80.61
CA ASP A 308 48.58 -36.14 -80.85
C ASP A 308 49.55 -35.83 -82.01
N THR A 309 50.07 -34.60 -82.02
CA THR A 309 51.00 -34.09 -83.02
C THR A 309 52.40 -33.96 -82.45
N ASP A 310 53.43 -33.97 -83.30
CA ASP A 310 54.83 -33.91 -82.84
C ASP A 310 55.22 -32.54 -82.23
N ALA A 311 54.65 -31.44 -82.74
CA ALA A 311 55.04 -30.09 -82.34
C ALA A 311 53.95 -29.04 -82.62
N GLY A 312 54.07 -27.86 -81.98
CA GLY A 312 53.16 -26.74 -82.18
C GLY A 312 53.76 -25.38 -81.82
N THR A 313 53.24 -24.32 -82.44
CA THR A 313 53.68 -22.93 -82.23
C THR A 313 52.48 -22.00 -82.21
N ILE A 314 52.47 -21.06 -81.26
CA ILE A 314 51.54 -19.93 -81.26
C ILE A 314 52.25 -18.71 -81.83
N TYR A 315 51.64 -18.13 -82.85
CA TYR A 315 52.07 -16.87 -83.43
C TYR A 315 51.20 -15.72 -82.94
N VAL A 316 51.84 -14.60 -82.61
CA VAL A 316 51.16 -13.34 -82.31
C VAL A 316 51.39 -12.38 -83.47
N PHE A 317 50.30 -11.78 -83.96
CA PHE A 317 50.36 -10.80 -85.03
C PHE A 317 50.81 -9.44 -84.51
N SER A 318 51.87 -8.89 -85.09
CA SER A 318 52.30 -7.51 -84.84
C SER A 318 51.68 -6.58 -85.89
N SER A 319 50.75 -5.72 -85.45
CA SER A 319 50.13 -4.71 -86.32
C SER A 319 51.16 -3.71 -86.88
N THR A 320 52.24 -3.44 -86.14
CA THR A 320 53.30 -2.50 -86.55
C THR A 320 54.18 -3.06 -87.67
N ARG A 321 54.47 -4.37 -87.63
CA ARG A 321 55.35 -5.02 -88.63
C ARG A 321 54.58 -5.78 -89.71
N GLN A 322 53.25 -5.87 -89.59
CA GLN A 322 52.37 -6.66 -90.46
C GLN A 322 52.83 -8.12 -90.61
N GLN A 323 53.37 -8.68 -89.53
CA GLN A 323 54.02 -9.99 -89.49
C GLN A 323 53.60 -10.77 -88.25
N PHE A 324 53.53 -12.09 -88.41
CA PHE A 324 53.34 -13.06 -87.34
C PHE A 324 54.68 -13.41 -86.73
N ARG A 325 54.76 -13.44 -85.39
CA ARG A 325 55.96 -13.86 -84.67
C ARG A 325 55.64 -15.00 -83.70
N PRO A 326 56.47 -16.05 -83.65
CA PRO A 326 56.28 -17.10 -82.65
C PRO A 326 56.44 -16.48 -81.25
N ARG A 327 55.49 -16.76 -80.36
CA ARG A 327 55.52 -16.31 -78.97
C ARG A 327 55.62 -17.45 -77.98
N ALA A 328 55.16 -18.64 -78.37
CA ALA A 328 55.29 -19.87 -77.61
C ALA A 328 55.45 -21.05 -78.59
N THR A 329 56.33 -21.99 -78.27
CA THR A 329 56.61 -23.20 -79.07
C THR A 329 56.64 -24.43 -78.15
N TYR A 330 56.32 -25.61 -78.68
CA TYR A 330 56.41 -26.88 -77.96
C TYR A 330 56.72 -28.04 -78.92
N GLY A 331 57.55 -29.00 -78.48
CA GLY A 331 57.90 -30.19 -79.26
C GLY A 331 58.90 -29.98 -80.41
N MET A 332 59.51 -28.80 -80.53
CA MET A 332 60.46 -28.46 -81.61
C MET A 332 61.92 -28.48 -81.14
N SER A 333 62.86 -28.81 -82.02
CA SER A 333 64.30 -28.65 -81.76
C SER A 333 64.71 -27.18 -81.76
N ASP A 334 65.80 -26.82 -81.07
CA ASP A 334 66.30 -25.44 -81.03
C ASP A 334 66.66 -24.92 -82.44
N GLU A 335 67.17 -25.79 -83.30
CA GLU A 335 67.45 -25.48 -84.72
C GLU A 335 66.17 -25.12 -85.48
N LEU A 336 65.09 -25.87 -85.28
CA LEU A 336 63.78 -25.61 -85.89
C LEU A 336 63.16 -24.32 -85.34
N ILE A 337 63.26 -24.08 -84.02
CA ILE A 337 62.77 -22.84 -83.39
C ILE A 337 63.51 -21.62 -83.95
N ALA A 338 64.83 -21.69 -84.11
CA ALA A 338 65.62 -20.62 -84.70
C ALA A 338 65.20 -20.36 -86.16
N ALA A 339 65.06 -21.43 -86.95
CA ALA A 339 64.67 -21.33 -88.36
C ALA A 339 63.29 -20.66 -88.55
N ILE A 340 62.30 -20.99 -87.72
CA ILE A 340 60.96 -20.37 -87.80
C ILE A 340 60.89 -18.96 -87.17
N SER A 341 61.82 -18.63 -86.26
CA SER A 341 61.86 -17.33 -85.60
C SER A 341 62.47 -16.24 -86.49
N ASP A 342 63.41 -16.61 -87.35
CA ASP A 342 64.06 -15.70 -88.30
C ASP A 342 63.22 -15.45 -89.57
N GLN A 343 62.14 -16.21 -89.77
CA GLN A 343 61.29 -16.07 -90.95
C GLN A 343 60.20 -15.01 -90.76
N ALA A 344 60.12 -14.08 -91.73
CA ALA A 344 59.09 -13.06 -91.78
C ALA A 344 57.79 -13.59 -92.42
N ILE A 345 56.85 -14.06 -91.60
CA ILE A 345 55.54 -14.54 -92.07
C ILE A 345 54.56 -13.36 -92.10
N GLY A 346 54.25 -12.89 -93.30
CA GLY A 346 53.27 -11.82 -93.53
C GLY A 346 51.85 -12.34 -93.74
N LEU A 347 50.89 -11.43 -93.84
CA LEU A 347 49.49 -11.79 -94.15
C LEU A 347 49.36 -12.59 -95.46
N ASN A 348 50.20 -12.32 -96.47
CA ASN A 348 50.16 -12.99 -97.79
C ASN A 348 50.76 -14.41 -97.80
N ASP A 349 51.22 -14.93 -96.67
CA ASP A 349 51.70 -16.31 -96.55
C ASP A 349 50.55 -17.31 -96.85
N PRO A 350 50.76 -18.31 -97.73
CA PRO A 350 49.73 -19.29 -98.09
C PRO A 350 49.33 -20.24 -96.95
N GLY A 351 50.10 -20.30 -95.85
CA GLY A 351 49.78 -21.11 -94.67
C GLY A 351 49.11 -20.30 -93.55
N ILE A 352 49.93 -19.70 -92.68
CA ILE A 352 49.48 -18.99 -91.47
C ILE A 352 48.74 -17.71 -91.85
N GLY A 353 49.23 -16.98 -92.85
CA GLY A 353 48.61 -15.76 -93.35
C GLY A 353 47.22 -16.01 -93.91
N ASP A 354 47.06 -17.08 -94.69
CA ASP A 354 45.77 -17.48 -95.26
C ASP A 354 44.78 -17.98 -94.21
N ALA A 355 45.24 -18.80 -93.26
CA ALA A 355 44.43 -19.23 -92.12
C ALA A 355 43.93 -18.01 -91.30
N ALA A 356 44.80 -17.03 -91.07
CA ALA A 356 44.43 -15.80 -90.35
C ALA A 356 43.42 -14.93 -91.12
N ARG A 357 43.57 -14.80 -92.46
CA ARG A 357 42.61 -14.05 -93.29
C ARG A 357 41.25 -14.74 -93.37
N ARG A 358 41.24 -16.06 -93.60
CA ARG A 358 40.00 -16.85 -93.73
C ARG A 358 39.33 -17.10 -92.38
N ARG A 359 40.06 -16.92 -91.27
CA ARG A 359 39.64 -17.26 -89.90
C ARG A 359 39.09 -18.69 -89.79
N ALA A 360 39.72 -19.60 -90.52
CA ALA A 360 39.34 -21.00 -90.61
C ALA A 360 40.61 -21.87 -90.55
N PRO A 361 40.53 -23.10 -90.01
CA PRO A 361 41.66 -24.02 -90.01
C PRO A 361 42.05 -24.38 -91.44
N VAL A 362 43.36 -24.46 -91.70
CA VAL A 362 43.95 -24.89 -92.97
C VAL A 362 44.78 -26.15 -92.69
N GLN A 363 44.53 -27.23 -93.43
CA GLN A 363 45.26 -28.48 -93.33
C GLN A 363 45.99 -28.75 -94.65
N VAL A 364 47.29 -29.04 -94.58
CA VAL A 364 48.12 -29.40 -95.72
C VAL A 364 48.57 -30.86 -95.51
N PRO A 365 48.08 -31.83 -96.30
CA PRO A 365 48.35 -33.26 -96.08
C PRO A 365 49.83 -33.65 -96.25
N ASP A 366 50.49 -33.05 -97.23
CA ASP A 366 51.92 -33.22 -97.47
C ASP A 366 52.55 -31.84 -97.64
N LEU A 367 53.39 -31.47 -96.67
CA LEU A 367 54.09 -30.21 -96.71
C LEU A 367 55.12 -30.15 -97.84
N SER A 368 55.54 -31.25 -98.46
CA SER A 368 56.51 -31.30 -99.57
C SER A 368 55.91 -31.09 -100.96
N GLU A 369 54.62 -31.42 -101.15
CA GLU A 369 53.90 -31.25 -102.43
C GLU A 369 53.18 -29.89 -102.55
N GLY A 370 53.17 -29.09 -101.48
CA GLY A 370 52.53 -27.77 -101.40
C GLY A 370 53.44 -26.57 -101.70
N THR A 371 52.84 -25.37 -101.73
CA THR A 371 53.55 -24.08 -101.87
C THR A 371 54.66 -23.96 -100.80
N PRO A 372 55.84 -23.39 -101.14
CA PRO A 372 57.00 -23.44 -100.24
C PRO A 372 56.70 -22.92 -98.83
N SER A 373 56.77 -23.81 -97.84
CA SER A 373 56.57 -23.49 -96.43
C SER A 373 57.89 -23.57 -95.66
N PRO A 374 58.04 -22.83 -94.54
CA PRO A 374 59.20 -22.89 -93.64
C PRO A 374 59.66 -24.31 -93.29
N ALA A 375 58.70 -25.24 -93.17
CA ALA A 375 58.93 -26.62 -92.78
C ALA A 375 59.48 -27.51 -93.92
N GLN A 376 59.53 -27.03 -95.16
CA GLN A 376 60.09 -27.78 -96.30
C GLN A 376 61.62 -27.73 -96.40
N LYS A 377 62.28 -26.79 -95.70
CA LYS A 377 63.74 -26.57 -95.80
C LYS A 377 64.55 -27.22 -94.67
N ILE A 378 63.95 -28.12 -93.90
CA ILE A 378 64.55 -28.76 -92.73
C ILE A 378 64.42 -30.27 -92.88
#